data_AF-A0A6B3EHT3-F1
#
_entry.id   AF-A0A6B3EHT3-F1
#
_cell.length_a   1.000
_cell.length_b   1.000
_cell.length_c   1.000
_cell.angle_alpha   90.00
_cell.angle_beta   90.00
_cell.angle_gamma   90.00
#
_symmetry.space_group_name_H-M   'P 1'
#
loop_
_entity.id
_entity.type
_entity.pdbx_description
1 polymer ?
#
loop_
_entity_poly.entity_id
_entity_poly.type
_entity_poly.pdbx_seq_one_letter_code
_entity_poly.pdbx_strand_id
1 'polypeptide(L)' 'MNTSASASASPAPSPVYDRIGVGYRRVRQADPRLAALIREGLGGARTVVNVGAGTGSYEPVDAEVVAVDPSQVM' A
#
# COMPACT_ATOMS: atom_id res chain seq x y z
N MET A 1 32.34 7.56 34.47
CA MET A 1 32.65 7.00 33.14
C MET A 1 31.79 5.76 32.96
N ASN A 2 30.71 5.85 32.20
CA ASN A 2 29.90 4.68 31.84
C ASN A 2 29.77 4.69 30.32
N THR A 3 30.56 3.86 29.65
CA THR A 3 30.56 3.67 28.20
C THR A 3 29.42 2.73 27.83
N SER A 4 28.32 3.28 27.33
CA SER A 4 27.24 2.50 26.72
C SER A 4 27.69 2.04 25.34
N ALA A 5 28.06 0.76 25.22
CA ALA A 5 28.27 0.13 23.92
C ALA A 5 26.92 0.08 23.18
N SER A 6 26.84 0.76 22.03
CA SER A 6 25.71 0.64 21.11
C SER A 6 25.73 -0.77 20.51
N ALA A 7 24.84 -1.64 20.99
CA ALA A 7 24.56 -2.89 20.31
C ALA A 7 23.84 -2.54 19.00
N SER A 8 24.50 -2.76 17.86
CA SER A 8 23.88 -2.66 16.55
C SER A 8 22.77 -3.71 16.45
N ALA A 9 21.52 -3.29 16.57
CA ALA A 9 20.39 -4.16 16.30
C ALA A 9 20.48 -4.60 14.83
N SER A 10 20.49 -5.92 14.57
CA SER A 10 20.35 -6.43 13.21
C SER A 10 19.09 -5.82 12.58
N PRO A 11 19.15 -5.37 11.30
CA PRO A 11 18.00 -4.77 10.67
C PRO A 11 16.83 -5.74 10.73
N ALA A 12 15.66 -5.24 11.11
CA ALA A 12 14.44 -6.02 11.09
C ALA A 12 14.27 -6.65 9.70
N PRO A 13 13.80 -7.90 9.61
CA PRO A 13 13.60 -8.54 8.32
C PRO A 13 12.66 -7.69 7.48
N SER A 14 13.03 -7.48 6.21
CA SER A 14 12.20 -6.75 5.26
C SER A 14 10.78 -7.37 5.21
N PRO A 15 9.72 -6.54 5.29
CA PRO A 15 8.33 -6.97 5.17
C PRO A 15 8.13 -7.95 4.02
N VAL A 16 7.23 -8.93 4.20
CA VAL A 16 7.05 -10.00 3.21
C VAL A 16 6.72 -9.43 1.82
N TYR A 17 5.85 -8.43 1.75
CA TYR A 17 5.44 -7.81 0.49
C TYR A 17 6.53 -6.97 -0.19
N ASP A 18 7.52 -6.48 0.56
CA ASP A 18 8.71 -5.86 -0.04
C ASP A 18 9.52 -6.85 -0.89
N ARG A 19 9.42 -8.14 -0.58
CA ARG A 19 10.15 -9.21 -1.29
C ARG A 19 9.31 -9.89 -2.34
N ILE A 20 8.05 -10.19 -2.05
CA ILE A 20 7.19 -10.97 -2.95
C ILE A 20 6.29 -10.11 -3.84
N GLY A 21 6.12 -8.82 -3.52
CA GLY A 21 5.20 -7.92 -4.22
C GLY A 21 5.66 -7.51 -5.62
N VAL A 22 6.92 -7.78 -5.98
CA VAL A 22 7.48 -7.44 -7.28
C VAL A 22 6.65 -8.10 -8.40
N GLY A 23 6.16 -7.29 -9.33
CA GLY A 23 5.36 -7.74 -10.47
C GLY A 23 3.88 -7.97 -10.16
N TYR A 24 3.42 -7.79 -8.91
CA TYR A 24 2.00 -7.96 -8.56
C TYR A 24 1.10 -7.06 -9.38
N ARG A 25 1.53 -5.82 -9.69
CA ARG A 25 0.79 -4.90 -10.55
C ARG A 25 0.47 -5.50 -11.92
N ARG A 26 1.27 -6.43 -12.44
CA ARG A 26 1.02 -7.07 -13.74
C ARG A 26 -0.10 -8.12 -13.68
N VAL A 27 -0.20 -8.84 -12.57
CA VAL A 27 -1.09 -10.01 -12.43
C VAL A 27 -2.33 -9.74 -11.57
N ARG A 28 -2.29 -8.74 -10.68
CA ARG A 28 -3.38 -8.30 -9.80
C ARG A 28 -4.01 -7.02 -10.33
N GLN A 29 -4.70 -7.14 -11.45
CA GLN A 29 -5.53 -6.07 -12.01
C GLN A 29 -6.85 -5.94 -11.24
N ALA A 30 -7.46 -4.75 -11.30
CA ALA A 30 -8.79 -4.54 -10.75
C ALA A 30 -9.82 -5.39 -11.48
N ASP A 31 -10.68 -6.06 -10.71
CA ASP A 31 -11.93 -6.59 -11.25
C ASP A 31 -12.87 -5.41 -11.54
N PRO A 32 -13.35 -5.23 -12.78
CA PRO A 32 -14.22 -4.12 -13.14
C PRO A 32 -15.50 -4.02 -12.31
N ARG A 33 -16.06 -5.16 -11.86
CA ARG A 33 -17.26 -5.20 -11.03
C ARG A 33 -16.98 -4.64 -9.65
N LEU A 34 -15.86 -5.01 -9.05
CA LEU A 34 -15.45 -4.48 -7.74
C LEU A 34 -15.08 -3.01 -7.84
N ALA A 35 -14.39 -2.60 -8.90
CA ALA A 35 -14.06 -1.20 -9.15
C ALA A 35 -15.32 -0.32 -9.26
N ALA A 36 -16.37 -0.81 -9.91
CA ALA A 36 -17.65 -0.10 -10.00
C ALA A 36 -18.32 0.06 -8.62
N LEU A 37 -18.38 -1.01 -7.84
CA LEU A 37 -18.96 -0.98 -6.48
C LEU A 37 -18.19 -0.04 -5.55
N ILE A 38 -16.86 -0.04 -5.63
CA ILE A 38 -16.02 0.88 -4.84
C ILE A 38 -16.31 2.33 -5.24
N ARG A 39 -16.33 2.65 -6.55
CA ARG A 39 -16.66 4.01 -7.01
C ARG A 39 -18.05 4.47 -6.57
N GLU A 40 -19.04 3.59 -6.66
CA GLU A 40 -20.39 3.88 -6.18
C GLU A 40 -20.39 4.16 -4.67
N GLY A 41 -19.71 3.32 -3.88
CA GLY A 41 -19.57 3.50 -2.44
C GLY A 41 -18.83 4.77 -2.03
N LEU A 42 -17.88 5.24 -2.85
CA LEU A 42 -17.17 6.51 -2.62
C LEU A 42 -18.06 7.74 -2.88
N GLY A 43 -19.13 7.61 -3.66
CA GLY A 43 -20.17 8.64 -3.78
C GLY A 43 -19.69 10.02 -4.19
N GLY A 44 -18.62 10.12 -4.99
CA GLY A 44 -18.03 11.40 -5.41
C GLY A 44 -17.19 12.09 -4.33
N ALA A 45 -16.69 11.34 -3.35
CA ALA A 45 -15.72 11.85 -2.37
C ALA A 45 -14.51 12.48 -3.06
N ARG A 46 -14.15 13.70 -2.66
CA ARG A 46 -13.00 14.42 -3.23
C ARG A 46 -11.66 13.94 -2.69
N THR A 47 -11.65 13.32 -1.51
CA THR A 47 -10.45 12.84 -0.81
C THR A 47 -10.71 11.44 -0.26
N VAL A 48 -9.80 10.50 -0.52
CA VAL A 48 -9.95 9.09 -0.16
C VAL A 48 -8.66 8.59 0.51
N VAL A 49 -8.80 7.81 1.57
CA VAL A 49 -7.67 7.06 2.15
C VAL A 49 -7.78 5.60 1.71
N ASN A 50 -6.76 5.10 1.02
CA ASN A 50 -6.68 3.73 0.55
C ASN A 50 -5.76 2.91 1.48
N VAL A 51 -6.35 2.10 2.38
CA VAL A 51 -5.60 1.33 3.40
C VAL A 51 -5.31 -0.08 2.91
N GLY A 52 -4.06 -0.49 2.96
CA GLY A 52 -3.59 -1.69 2.28
C GLY A 52 -3.59 -1.49 0.77
N ALA A 53 -3.13 -0.30 0.33
CA ALA A 53 -3.23 0.14 -1.05
C ALA A 53 -2.56 -0.83 -2.03
N GLY A 54 -1.52 -1.55 -1.58
CA GLY A 54 -0.71 -2.40 -2.42
C GLY A 54 -0.30 -1.65 -3.69
N THR A 55 -0.57 -2.24 -4.85
CA THR A 55 -0.20 -1.65 -6.15
C THR A 55 -1.17 -0.58 -6.67
N GLY A 56 -2.10 -0.11 -5.84
CA GLY A 56 -3.07 0.93 -6.17
C GLY A 56 -4.16 0.48 -7.15
N SER A 57 -4.39 -0.83 -7.32
CA SER A 57 -5.23 -1.34 -8.41
C SER A 57 -6.68 -0.81 -8.39
N TYR A 58 -7.21 -0.46 -7.22
CA TYR A 58 -8.57 0.06 -7.05
C TYR A 58 -8.64 1.55 -6.75
N GLU A 59 -7.54 2.29 -6.92
CA GLU A 59 -7.56 3.73 -6.66
C GLU A 59 -8.53 4.45 -7.60
N PRO A 60 -9.42 5.31 -7.07
CA PRO A 60 -10.28 6.15 -7.90
C PRO A 60 -9.43 7.15 -8.69
N VAL A 61 -9.84 7.42 -9.93
CA VAL A 61 -9.13 8.37 -10.82
C VAL A 61 -9.63 9.80 -10.68
N ASP A 62 -10.74 9.98 -9.96
CA ASP A 62 -11.51 11.21 -9.80
C ASP A 62 -11.48 11.78 -8.37
N ALA A 63 -10.53 11.32 -7.54
CA ALA A 63 -10.34 11.79 -6.17
C ALA A 63 -8.85 11.93 -5.80
N GLU A 64 -8.56 12.79 -4.84
CA GLU A 64 -7.25 12.87 -4.20
C GLU A 64 -7.08 11.66 -3.27
N VAL A 65 -6.07 10.82 -3.51
CA VAL A 65 -5.85 9.57 -2.76
C VAL A 65 -4.63 9.67 -1.86
N VAL A 66 -4.82 9.33 -0.58
CA VAL A 66 -3.74 9.03 0.35
C VAL A 66 -3.65 7.52 0.49
N ALA A 67 -2.62 6.93 -0.11
CA ALA A 67 -2.32 5.51 0.01
C ALA A 67 -1.59 5.21 1.32
N VAL A 68 -2.01 4.15 2.01
CA VAL A 68 -1.37 3.64 3.23
C VAL A 68 -1.04 2.17 3.01
N ASP A 69 0.25 1.86 2.95
CA ASP A 69 0.75 0.49 2.88
C ASP A 69 2.02 0.34 3.74
N PRO A 70 2.19 -0.76 4.49
CA PRO A 70 3.44 -1.04 5.19
C PRO A 70 4.60 -1.33 4.23
N SER A 71 4.30 -1.82 3.02
CA SER A 71 5.30 -2.11 2.01
C SER A 71 5.81 -0.84 1.35
N GLN A 72 7.11 -0.78 1.14
CA GLN A 72 7.76 0.34 0.44
C GLN A 72 7.87 0.11 -1.08
N VAL A 73 7.46 -1.06 -1.57
CA VAL A 73 7.68 -1.45 -2.98
C VAL A 73 6.41 -1.82 -3.74
N MET A 74 5.29 -2.03 -3.04
CA MET A 74 4.00 -2.23 -3.70
C MET A 74 3.51 -0.91 -4.30
#